data_AF-A0A550BTK6-F1
#
_entry.id   AF-A0A550BTK6-F1
#
_cell.length_a   1.000
_cell.length_b   1.000
_cell.length_c   1.000
_cell.angle_alpha   90.00
_cell.angle_beta   90.00
_cell.angle_gamma   90.00
#
_symmetry.space_group_name_H-M   'P 1'
#
loop_
_entity.id
_entity.type
_entity.pdbx_description
1 polymer ?
#
loop_
_entity_poly.entity_id
_entity_poly.type
_entity_poly.pdbx_seq_one_letter_code
_entity_poly.pdbx_strand_id
1 'polypeptide(L)'
;MMYEIFCYLHPAELLAISRTNKTLRGVLLRKSARWIWQTSFRNYKNMPEPPTDLNEPQYARLLCDNSCMFCLSPNAPLISWRARLRFCKGCMKTEFIRITDVHDEEDAILIRSFIRDRIHSVGELYSRAQVDNFCAGYNRVRNDEAQASAWLTDQLSIYQRTREVRQRMATILCNKS
;
A
#
# COMPACT_ATOMS: atom_id res chain seq x y z
N MET A 1 -9.79 -18.49 24.02
CA MET A 1 -10.88 -17.64 24.54
C MET A 1 -10.24 -16.66 25.52
N MET A 2 -9.88 -15.45 25.12
CA MET A 2 -10.75 -14.25 25.21
C MET A 2 -10.11 -13.15 24.33
N TYR A 3 -10.31 -13.22 23.01
CA TYR A 3 -9.83 -12.19 22.07
C TYR A 3 -10.98 -11.39 21.44
N GLU A 4 -12.22 -11.66 21.86
CA GLU A 4 -13.42 -10.95 21.39
C GLU A 4 -13.34 -9.46 21.70
N ILE A 5 -12.72 -9.07 22.81
CA ILE A 5 -12.52 -7.65 23.15
C ILE A 5 -11.74 -6.90 22.06
N PHE A 6 -10.82 -7.58 21.37
CA PHE A 6 -10.04 -6.99 20.28
C PHE A 6 -10.86 -6.74 19.01
N CYS A 7 -12.03 -7.37 18.88
CA CYS A 7 -12.95 -7.12 17.75
C CYS A 7 -13.62 -5.76 17.86
N TYR A 8 -13.70 -5.19 19.05
CA TYR A 8 -14.31 -3.89 19.32
C TYR A 8 -13.31 -2.74 19.30
N LEU A 9 -12.01 -3.03 19.20
CA LEU A 9 -10.96 -2.01 19.11
C LEU A 9 -10.89 -1.41 17.72
N HIS A 10 -10.46 -0.16 17.64
CA HIS A 10 -10.16 0.47 16.37
C HIS A 10 -8.93 -0.21 15.74
N PRO A 11 -8.86 -0.39 14.40
CA PRO A 11 -7.71 -1.02 13.75
C PRO A 11 -6.36 -0.37 14.11
N ALA A 12 -6.34 0.93 14.39
CA ALA A 12 -5.17 1.66 14.91
C ALA A 12 -4.71 1.14 16.28
N GLU A 13 -5.64 0.94 17.20
CA GLU A 13 -5.36 0.46 18.56
C GLU A 13 -4.93 -1.01 18.52
N LEU A 14 -5.61 -1.82 17.70
CA LEU A 14 -5.26 -3.22 17.48
C LEU A 14 -3.83 -3.34 16.92
N LEU A 15 -3.46 -2.46 15.99
CA LEU A 15 -2.10 -2.34 15.47
C LEU A 15 -1.11 -1.93 16.56
N ALA A 16 -1.43 -0.94 17.39
CA ALA A 16 -0.57 -0.50 18.48
C ALA A 16 -0.31 -1.64 19.49
N ILE A 17 -1.36 -2.35 19.92
CA ILE A 17 -1.27 -3.50 20.83
C ILE A 17 -0.40 -4.61 20.23
N SER A 18 -0.56 -4.89 18.94
CA SER A 18 0.27 -5.88 18.23
C SER A 18 1.76 -5.50 18.18
N ARG A 19 2.12 -4.23 18.42
CA ARG A 19 3.51 -3.76 18.38
C ARG A 19 4.15 -3.68 19.76
N THR A 20 3.36 -3.41 20.80
CA THR A 20 3.87 -3.21 22.18
C THR A 20 3.99 -4.50 22.99
N ASN A 21 3.26 -5.56 22.62
CA ASN A 21 3.28 -6.84 23.34
C ASN A 21 3.63 -8.01 22.41
N LYS A 22 4.77 -8.68 22.66
CA LYS A 22 5.27 -9.81 21.83
C LYS A 22 4.31 -10.99 21.78
N THR A 23 3.64 -11.30 22.89
CA THR A 23 2.65 -12.38 22.96
C THR A 23 1.44 -12.05 22.11
N LEU A 24 0.89 -10.84 22.28
CA LEU A 24 -0.25 -10.38 21.49
C LEU A 24 0.11 -10.24 20.02
N ARG A 25 1.31 -9.77 19.68
CA ARG A 25 1.84 -9.78 18.32
C ARG A 25 1.78 -11.18 17.71
N GLY A 26 2.28 -12.17 18.46
CA GLY A 26 2.34 -13.57 18.04
C GLY A 26 0.97 -14.18 17.79
N VAL A 27 -0.09 -13.64 18.39
CA VAL A 27 -1.48 -14.07 18.18
C VAL A 27 -2.16 -13.26 17.07
N LEU A 28 -2.15 -11.93 17.19
CA LEU A 28 -2.91 -11.01 16.33
C LEU A 28 -2.42 -10.99 14.89
N LEU A 29 -1.15 -11.31 14.62
CA LEU A 29 -0.61 -11.35 13.26
C LEU A 29 -0.73 -12.72 12.58
N ARG A 30 -1.34 -13.73 13.23
CA ARG A 30 -1.58 -15.04 12.61
C ARG A 30 -2.82 -15.00 11.72
N LYS A 31 -2.84 -15.86 10.71
CA LYS A 31 -4.03 -16.08 9.85
C LYS A 31 -5.28 -16.44 10.66
N SER A 32 -5.14 -17.18 11.76
CA SER A 32 -6.25 -17.56 12.64
C SER A 32 -6.90 -16.37 13.36
N ALA A 33 -6.20 -15.23 13.47
CA ALA A 33 -6.73 -14.01 14.07
C ALA A 33 -7.32 -13.04 13.03
N ARG A 34 -7.36 -13.43 11.74
CA ARG A 34 -7.85 -12.59 10.65
C ARG A 34 -9.26 -12.07 10.89
N TRP A 35 -10.14 -12.92 11.41
CA TRP A 35 -11.52 -12.55 11.72
C TRP A 35 -11.63 -11.40 12.73
N ILE A 36 -10.69 -11.28 13.69
CA ILE A 36 -10.65 -10.18 14.67
C ILE A 36 -10.46 -8.85 13.95
N TRP A 37 -9.50 -8.80 13.02
CA TRP A 37 -9.25 -7.61 12.24
C TRP A 37 -10.43 -7.27 11.33
N GLN A 38 -11.01 -8.27 10.66
CA GLN A 38 -12.18 -8.06 9.80
C GLN A 38 -13.35 -7.49 10.59
N THR A 39 -13.64 -8.02 11.76
CA THR A 39 -14.70 -7.50 12.65
C THR A 39 -14.35 -6.09 13.13
N SER A 40 -13.10 -5.84 13.53
CA SER A 40 -12.61 -4.52 13.89
C SER A 40 -12.84 -3.50 12.77
N PHE A 41 -12.47 -3.81 11.52
CA PHE A 41 -12.74 -2.94 10.37
C PHE A 41 -14.23 -2.71 10.11
N ARG A 42 -15.07 -3.76 10.18
CA ARG A 42 -16.52 -3.67 9.93
C ARG A 42 -17.27 -2.80 10.95
N ASN A 43 -16.76 -2.72 12.18
CA ASN A 43 -17.38 -1.92 13.23
C ASN A 43 -17.28 -0.40 12.98
N TYR A 44 -16.41 0.06 12.07
CA TYR A 44 -16.25 1.47 11.76
C TYR A 44 -16.75 1.79 10.35
N LYS A 45 -17.94 2.42 10.27
CA LYS A 45 -18.67 2.77 9.02
C LYS A 45 -17.87 3.56 7.98
N ASN A 46 -16.76 4.16 8.36
CA ASN A 46 -15.94 5.06 7.54
C ASN A 46 -14.60 4.42 7.12
N MET A 47 -14.45 3.10 7.21
CA MET A 47 -13.27 2.42 6.69
C MET A 47 -13.58 1.74 5.36
N PRO A 48 -12.78 1.97 4.30
CA PRO A 48 -12.92 1.19 3.08
C PRO A 48 -12.50 -0.24 3.36
N GLU A 49 -13.10 -1.17 2.62
CA GLU A 49 -12.67 -2.56 2.67
C GLU A 49 -11.18 -2.70 2.27
N PRO A 50 -10.44 -3.62 2.90
CA PRO A 50 -9.06 -3.90 2.51
C PRO A 50 -9.00 -4.32 1.04
N PRO A 51 -8.04 -3.80 0.26
CA PRO A 51 -7.83 -4.28 -1.08
C PRO A 51 -7.33 -5.73 -1.02
N THR A 52 -7.62 -6.53 -2.06
CA THR A 52 -7.33 -7.97 -2.07
C THR A 52 -5.84 -8.31 -1.95
N ASP A 53 -4.95 -7.38 -2.30
CA ASP A 53 -3.50 -7.53 -2.21
C ASP A 53 -2.92 -7.25 -0.81
N LEU A 54 -3.72 -6.71 0.12
CA LEU A 54 -3.30 -6.47 1.50
C LEU A 54 -4.07 -7.34 2.49
N ASN A 55 -3.36 -7.90 3.46
CA ASN A 55 -4.01 -8.40 4.66
C ASN A 55 -4.41 -7.25 5.59
N GLU A 56 -5.31 -7.53 6.52
CA GLU A 56 -5.91 -6.54 7.39
C GLU A 56 -4.88 -5.81 8.29
N PRO A 57 -3.87 -6.47 8.89
CA PRO A 57 -2.79 -5.77 9.58
C PRO A 57 -1.97 -4.82 8.69
N GLN A 58 -1.64 -5.24 7.46
CA GLN A 58 -0.92 -4.39 6.50
C GLN A 58 -1.76 -3.17 6.11
N TYR A 59 -3.06 -3.39 5.88
CA TYR A 59 -4.00 -2.34 5.56
C TYR A 59 -4.21 -1.37 6.72
N ALA A 60 -4.31 -1.87 7.96
CA ALA A 60 -4.34 -1.05 9.17
C ALA A 60 -3.07 -0.20 9.31
N ARG A 61 -1.89 -0.76 8.99
CA ARG A 61 -0.65 0.01 8.95
C ARG A 61 -0.69 1.11 7.90
N LEU A 62 -1.22 0.84 6.71
CA LEU A 62 -1.33 1.85 5.66
C LEU A 62 -2.26 3.00 6.07
N LEU A 63 -3.44 2.66 6.60
CA LEU A 63 -4.50 3.61 6.96
C LEU A 63 -4.23 4.40 8.23
N CYS A 64 -3.85 3.70 9.30
CA CYS A 64 -3.96 4.21 10.67
C CYS A 64 -2.63 4.53 11.33
N ASP A 65 -1.52 4.01 10.82
CA ASP A 65 -0.19 4.32 11.35
C ASP A 65 0.26 5.70 10.89
N ASN A 66 1.17 6.33 11.64
CA ASN A 66 1.84 7.57 11.23
C ASN A 66 3.34 7.38 11.00
N SER A 67 3.85 6.14 11.17
CA SER A 67 5.26 5.84 10.96
C SER A 67 5.63 5.63 9.48
N CYS A 68 6.84 6.05 9.12
CA CYS A 68 7.42 5.79 7.80
C CYS A 68 7.69 4.28 7.64
N MET A 69 7.29 3.68 6.52
CA MET A 69 7.52 2.26 6.29
C MET A 69 8.98 1.92 5.97
N PHE A 70 9.81 2.91 5.66
CA PHE A 70 11.23 2.75 5.39
C PHE A 70 12.09 3.00 6.63
N CYS A 71 11.99 4.20 7.21
CA CYS A 71 12.86 4.63 8.31
C CYS A 71 12.19 4.64 9.70
N LEU A 72 10.92 4.23 9.79
CA LEU A 72 10.13 4.19 11.03
C LEU A 72 9.92 5.54 11.75
N SER A 73 10.37 6.65 11.15
CA SER A 73 10.10 7.99 11.68
C SER A 73 8.60 8.20 11.91
N PRO A 74 8.18 8.75 13.07
CA PRO A 74 6.77 8.86 13.46
C PRO A 74 5.98 9.91 12.68
N ASN A 75 6.63 10.65 11.78
CA ASN A 75 6.02 11.70 10.96
C ASN A 75 6.05 11.33 9.47
N ALA A 76 5.17 10.40 9.08
CA ALA A 76 4.94 9.99 7.71
C ALA A 76 3.52 10.38 7.25
N PRO A 77 3.30 11.66 6.90
CA PRO A 77 1.99 12.14 6.47
C PRO A 77 1.66 11.71 5.04
N LEU A 78 2.64 11.21 4.28
CA LEU A 78 2.46 10.88 2.87
C LEU A 78 2.09 9.41 2.72
N ILE A 79 1.05 9.16 1.93
CA ILE A 79 0.59 7.82 1.58
C ILE A 79 0.59 7.73 0.06
N SER A 80 1.33 6.78 -0.49
CA SER A 80 1.12 6.33 -1.86
C SER A 80 0.19 5.13 -1.82
N TRP A 81 -1.04 5.35 -2.26
CA TRP A 81 -2.03 4.29 -2.35
C TRP A 81 -1.62 3.25 -3.38
N ARG A 82 -1.07 3.70 -4.52
CA ARG A 82 -0.52 2.82 -5.58
C ARG A 82 0.54 1.88 -5.07
N ALA A 83 1.48 2.42 -4.30
CA ALA A 83 2.57 1.64 -3.76
C ALA A 83 2.20 0.84 -2.51
N ARG A 84 1.03 1.09 -1.89
CA ARG A 84 0.67 0.61 -0.54
C ARG A 84 1.68 1.05 0.52
N LEU A 85 2.24 2.24 0.37
CA LEU A 85 3.31 2.73 1.23
C LEU A 85 2.94 4.03 1.94
N ARG A 86 3.35 4.11 3.20
CA ARG A 86 3.39 5.35 3.98
C ARG A 86 4.84 5.78 4.18
N PHE A 87 5.14 7.04 3.97
CA PHE A 87 6.52 7.53 3.99
C PHE A 87 6.63 8.98 4.43
N CYS A 88 7.80 9.34 4.97
CA CYS A 88 8.11 10.72 5.33
C CYS A 88 8.64 11.48 4.10
N LYS A 89 8.70 12.81 4.20
CA LYS A 89 9.24 13.68 3.14
C LYS A 89 10.71 13.36 2.80
N GLY A 90 11.48 12.85 3.77
CA GLY A 90 12.86 12.41 3.56
C GLY A 90 12.93 11.20 2.64
N CYS A 91 12.26 10.11 3.02
CA CYS A 91 12.20 8.88 2.22
C CYS A 91 11.51 9.08 0.86
N MET A 92 10.60 10.05 0.73
CA MET A 92 10.06 10.42 -0.59
C MET A 92 11.16 10.79 -1.60
N LYS A 93 12.25 11.43 -1.15
CA LYS A 93 13.34 11.89 -2.03
C LYS A 93 14.34 10.78 -2.34
N THR A 94 14.51 9.81 -1.45
CA THR A 94 15.52 8.75 -1.57
C THR A 94 14.95 7.46 -2.14
N GLU A 95 13.77 7.05 -1.66
CA GLU A 95 13.20 5.72 -1.91
C GLU A 95 12.27 5.65 -3.13
N PHE A 96 11.88 6.80 -3.70
CA PHE A 96 10.93 6.86 -4.80
C PHE A 96 11.61 7.37 -6.08
N ILE A 97 11.18 6.83 -7.22
CA ILE A 97 11.58 7.33 -8.53
C ILE A 97 10.70 8.53 -8.87
N ARG A 98 11.34 9.65 -9.19
CA ARG A 98 10.66 10.81 -9.78
C ARG A 98 10.85 10.76 -11.29
N ILE A 99 9.90 11.31 -12.06
CA ILE A 99 10.02 11.39 -13.53
C ILE A 99 11.33 12.07 -13.93
N THR A 100 11.77 13.05 -13.14
CA THR A 100 13.00 13.79 -13.35
C THR A 100 14.27 12.94 -13.21
N ASP A 101 14.18 11.80 -12.52
CA ASP A 101 15.31 10.90 -12.29
C ASP A 101 15.41 9.81 -13.38
N VAL A 102 14.50 9.79 -14.37
CA VAL A 102 14.44 8.80 -15.45
C VAL A 102 15.08 9.37 -16.72
N HIS A 103 16.35 9.03 -16.95
CA HIS A 103 17.11 9.40 -18.15
C HIS A 103 16.72 8.55 -19.37
N ASP A 104 16.94 9.07 -20.59
CA ASP A 104 16.50 8.51 -21.88
C ASP A 104 17.24 7.20 -22.30
N GLU A 105 16.90 6.06 -21.69
CA GLU A 105 17.28 4.72 -22.17
C GLU A 105 16.05 3.89 -22.61
N GLU A 106 16.22 2.77 -23.31
CA GLU A 106 15.09 1.91 -23.74
C GLU A 106 14.23 1.43 -22.56
N ASP A 107 14.84 1.14 -21.40
CA ASP A 107 14.14 0.84 -20.15
C ASP A 107 13.30 2.02 -19.64
N ALA A 108 13.70 3.25 -20.00
CA ALA A 108 12.96 4.47 -19.71
C ALA A 108 11.62 4.54 -20.46
N ILE A 109 11.42 3.84 -21.58
CA ILE A 109 10.14 3.85 -22.28
C ILE A 109 9.10 3.04 -21.51
N LEU A 110 9.46 1.86 -20.99
CA LEU A 110 8.59 1.04 -20.15
C LEU A 110 8.30 1.71 -18.82
N ILE A 111 9.34 2.19 -18.15
CA ILE A 111 9.24 2.97 -16.92
C ILE A 111 8.37 4.20 -17.19
N ARG A 112 8.64 4.99 -18.23
CA ARG A 112 7.80 6.14 -18.60
C ARG A 112 6.40 5.74 -19.00
N SER A 113 6.13 4.62 -19.66
CA SER A 113 4.75 4.22 -20.03
C SER A 113 3.92 3.85 -18.80
N PHE A 114 4.54 3.17 -17.84
CA PHE A 114 3.94 2.81 -16.56
C PHE A 114 3.78 4.02 -15.63
N ILE A 115 4.68 5.01 -15.76
CA ILE A 115 4.78 6.20 -14.93
C ILE A 115 4.09 7.45 -15.55
N ARG A 116 3.90 7.51 -16.88
CA ARG A 116 3.61 8.74 -17.68
C ARG A 116 2.37 9.49 -17.22
N ASP A 117 1.34 8.78 -16.77
CA ASP A 117 0.08 9.39 -16.37
C ASP A 117 0.01 9.79 -14.88
N ARG A 118 1.09 9.65 -14.09
CA ARG A 118 0.92 9.42 -12.64
C ARG A 118 1.80 10.22 -11.67
N ILE A 119 2.70 11.11 -12.12
CA ILE A 119 3.68 11.72 -11.19
C ILE A 119 3.29 13.08 -10.61
N HIS A 120 2.22 13.72 -11.05
CA HIS A 120 1.95 15.09 -10.60
C HIS A 120 1.19 15.21 -9.27
N SER A 121 0.73 14.11 -8.65
CA SER A 121 0.10 14.17 -7.32
C SER A 121 0.83 13.30 -6.28
N VAL A 122 1.18 13.93 -5.16
CA VAL A 122 1.65 13.26 -3.94
C VAL A 122 0.61 12.21 -3.55
N GLY A 123 0.89 10.94 -3.82
CA GLY A 123 -0.05 9.83 -3.62
C GLY A 123 -0.04 8.74 -4.69
N GLU A 124 0.63 8.98 -5.82
CA GLU A 124 0.67 8.06 -6.98
C GLU A 124 2.09 7.55 -7.30
N LEU A 125 3.04 7.71 -6.38
CA LEU A 125 4.45 7.34 -6.57
C LEU A 125 4.69 5.84 -6.33
N TYR A 126 5.63 5.23 -7.07
CA TYR A 126 6.19 3.91 -6.78
C TYR A 126 7.58 4.03 -6.18
N SER A 127 7.93 3.13 -5.25
CA SER A 127 9.29 3.08 -4.73
C SER A 127 10.26 2.55 -5.81
N ARG A 128 11.54 2.89 -5.70
CA ARG A 128 12.63 2.33 -6.52
C ARG A 128 12.53 0.81 -6.54
N ALA A 129 12.47 0.18 -5.37
CA ALA A 129 12.34 -1.27 -5.24
C ALA A 129 11.12 -1.85 -5.99
N GLN A 130 9.99 -1.16 -6.03
CA GLN A 130 8.83 -1.62 -6.80
C GLN A 130 9.05 -1.54 -8.30
N VAL A 131 9.66 -0.45 -8.76
CA VAL A 131 10.00 -0.30 -10.18
C VAL A 131 11.06 -1.32 -10.59
N ASP A 132 12.09 -1.54 -9.78
CA ASP A 132 13.12 -2.53 -10.04
C ASP A 132 12.54 -3.95 -10.14
N ASN A 133 11.62 -4.30 -9.23
CA ASN A 133 10.90 -5.58 -9.28
C ASN A 133 10.02 -5.71 -10.52
N PHE A 134 9.36 -4.62 -10.93
CA PHE A 134 8.56 -4.59 -12.14
C PHE A 134 9.44 -4.81 -13.37
N CYS A 135 10.53 -4.05 -13.52
CA CYS A 135 11.47 -4.19 -14.64
C CYS A 135 12.07 -5.60 -14.68
N ALA A 136 12.49 -6.14 -13.53
CA ALA A 136 13.01 -7.50 -13.44
C ALA A 136 11.96 -8.56 -13.83
N GLY A 137 10.70 -8.36 -13.47
CA GLY A 137 9.59 -9.23 -13.87
C GLY A 137 9.32 -9.17 -15.37
N TYR A 138 9.21 -7.95 -15.92
CA TYR A 138 8.99 -7.73 -17.34
C TYR A 138 10.13 -8.30 -18.20
N ASN A 139 11.38 -8.10 -17.79
CA ASN A 139 12.55 -8.59 -18.52
C ASN A 139 12.59 -10.13 -18.66
N ARG A 140 11.86 -10.88 -17.81
CA ARG A 140 11.74 -12.34 -17.94
C ARG A 140 10.75 -12.76 -19.02
N VAL A 141 9.74 -11.94 -19.30
CA VAL A 141 8.64 -12.27 -20.23
C VAL A 141 8.68 -11.48 -21.54
N ARG A 142 9.49 -10.41 -21.61
CA ARG A 142 9.50 -9.44 -22.74
C ARG A 142 9.76 -10.04 -24.13
N ASN A 143 10.40 -11.21 -24.20
CA ASN A 143 10.72 -11.86 -25.47
C ASN A 143 9.54 -12.67 -26.03
N ASP A 144 8.45 -12.83 -25.28
CA ASP A 144 7.21 -13.49 -25.70
C ASP A 144 6.06 -12.49 -25.54
N GLU A 145 5.47 -12.06 -26.65
CA GLU A 145 4.43 -11.03 -26.68
C GLU A 145 3.18 -11.43 -25.89
N ALA A 146 2.77 -12.70 -25.96
CA ALA A 146 1.59 -13.19 -25.26
C ALA A 146 1.83 -13.22 -23.74
N GLN A 147 3.01 -13.67 -23.31
CA GLN A 147 3.38 -13.66 -21.89
C GLN A 147 3.56 -12.24 -21.36
N ALA A 148 4.19 -11.35 -22.12
CA ALA A 148 4.37 -9.95 -21.76
C ALA A 148 3.02 -9.24 -21.60
N SER A 149 2.09 -9.42 -22.55
CA SER A 149 0.75 -8.82 -22.50
C SER A 149 -0.09 -9.33 -21.32
N ALA A 150 -0.08 -10.64 -21.08
CA ALA A 150 -0.77 -11.24 -19.93
C ALA A 150 -0.20 -10.75 -18.60
N TRP A 151 1.13 -10.70 -18.49
CA TRP A 151 1.82 -10.20 -17.29
C TRP A 151 1.52 -8.72 -17.04
N LEU A 152 1.57 -7.88 -18.07
CA LEU A 152 1.22 -6.46 -17.95
C LEU A 152 -0.23 -6.28 -17.49
N THR A 153 -1.16 -7.08 -18.02
CA THR A 153 -2.58 -7.02 -17.62
C THR A 153 -2.77 -7.41 -16.15
N ASP A 154 -2.08 -8.45 -15.67
CA ASP A 154 -2.09 -8.84 -14.26
C ASP A 154 -1.57 -7.70 -13.36
N GLN A 155 -0.43 -7.11 -13.71
CA GLN A 155 0.14 -5.98 -12.98
C GLN A 155 -0.78 -4.75 -13.00
N LEU A 156 -1.47 -4.49 -14.12
CA LEU A 156 -2.42 -3.38 -14.25
C LEU A 156 -3.70 -3.57 -13.43
N SER A 157 -4.14 -4.82 -13.22
CA SER A 157 -5.34 -5.13 -12.43
C SER A 157 -5.22 -4.69 -10.95
N ILE A 158 -4.01 -4.64 -10.41
CA ILE A 158 -3.73 -4.16 -9.05
C ILE A 158 -4.01 -2.64 -8.95
N TYR A 159 -3.85 -1.91 -10.06
CA TYR A 159 -4.04 -0.46 -10.10
C TYR A 159 -5.50 0.00 -10.11
N GLN A 160 -6.38 -0.72 -10.81
CA GLN A 160 -7.81 -0.40 -10.82
C GLN A 160 -8.38 -0.48 -9.40
N ARG A 161 -8.07 -1.58 -8.69
CA ARG A 161 -8.44 -1.80 -7.28
C ARG A 161 -7.95 -0.68 -6.36
N THR A 162 -6.75 -0.17 -6.60
CA THR A 162 -6.16 0.92 -5.82
C THR A 162 -6.91 2.25 -5.96
N ARG A 163 -7.31 2.58 -7.19
CA ARG A 163 -7.98 3.84 -7.51
C ARG A 163 -9.34 3.93 -6.81
N GLU A 164 -10.06 2.81 -6.76
CA GLU A 164 -11.36 2.71 -6.07
C GLU A 164 -11.23 2.98 -4.56
N VAL A 165 -10.23 2.39 -3.90
CA VAL A 165 -9.97 2.62 -2.47
C VAL A 165 -9.63 4.08 -2.20
N ARG A 166 -8.76 4.69 -3.03
CA ARG A 166 -8.41 6.12 -2.91
C ARG A 166 -9.63 7.03 -3.07
N GLN A 167 -10.47 6.78 -4.07
CA GLN A 167 -11.69 7.58 -4.31
C GLN A 167 -12.66 7.48 -3.13
N ARG A 168 -12.92 6.28 -2.61
CA ARG A 168 -13.76 6.09 -1.42
C ARG A 168 -13.21 6.84 -0.20
N MET A 169 -11.89 6.78 0.02
CA MET A 169 -11.23 7.52 1.10
C MET A 169 -11.34 9.05 0.95
N ALA A 170 -11.18 9.57 -0.27
CA ALA A 170 -11.33 11.00 -0.53
C ALA A 170 -12.74 11.48 -0.20
N THR A 171 -13.78 10.71 -0.58
CA THR A 171 -15.17 10.99 -0.22
C THR A 171 -15.40 10.97 1.30
N ILE A 172 -14.82 10.00 2.02
CA ILE A 172 -14.96 9.89 3.48
C ILE A 172 -14.26 11.03 4.22
N LEU A 173 -13.08 11.46 3.74
CA LEU A 173 -12.33 12.55 4.36
C LEU A 173 -12.93 13.93 4.04
N CYS A 174 -13.50 14.14 2.86
CA CYS A 174 -14.21 15.38 2.49
C CYS A 174 -15.57 15.53 3.19
N ASN A 175 -16.23 14.44 3.60
CA ASN A 175 -17.50 14.50 4.33
C ASN A 175 -17.33 14.73 5.85
N LYS A 176 -16.09 14.98 6.32
CA LYS A 176 -15.76 15.29 7.72
C LYS A 176 -15.31 16.75 7.92
N SER A 177 -15.47 17.61 6.91
CA SER A 177 -15.18 19.04 6.95
C SER A 177 -16.44 19.87 6.77
#